data_AF-A0A1H3A8H6-F1
#
_entry.id   AF-A0A1H3A8H6-F1
#
_cell.length_a   1.000
_cell.length_b   1.000
_cell.length_c   1.000
_cell.angle_alpha   90.00
_cell.angle_beta   90.00
_cell.angle_gamma   90.00
#
_symmetry.space_group_name_H-M   'P 1'
#
loop_
_entity.id
_entity.type
_entity.pdbx_description
1 polymer ?
#
loop_
_entity_poly.entity_id
_entity_poly.type
_entity_poly.pdbx_seq_one_letter_code
_entity_poly.pdbx_strand_id
1 'polypeptide(L)' 'MELNTKEVLKKKILDAQEMVRDYEMYAKNVQDAEVADLFRSFAEESGYQAKKLQEMLKKLDRK' A
#
# COMPACT_ATOMS: atom_id res chain seq x y z
N MET A 1 23.62 1.39 4.70
CA MET A 1 23.20 2.80 4.89
C MET A 1 21.95 2.79 5.73
N GLU A 2 21.89 3.63 6.77
CA GLU A 2 20.68 3.86 7.55
C GLU A 2 19.77 4.82 6.76
N LEU A 3 18.50 4.43 6.54
CA LEU A 3 17.54 5.25 5.81
C LEU A 3 17.05 6.38 6.70
N ASN A 4 16.96 7.60 6.14
CA ASN A 4 16.31 8.70 6.85
C ASN A 4 14.77 8.53 6.84
N THR A 5 14.07 9.29 7.67
CA THR A 5 12.61 9.18 7.82
C THR A 5 11.85 9.37 6.49
N LYS A 6 12.29 10.29 5.61
CA LYS A 6 11.64 10.51 4.31
C LYS A 6 11.85 9.32 3.37
N GLU A 7 13.04 8.71 3.39
CA GLU A 7 13.36 7.52 2.60
C GLU A 7 12.55 6.31 3.07
N VAL A 8 12.40 6.12 4.39
CA VAL A 8 11.54 5.07 4.96
C VAL A 8 10.10 5.25 4.52
N LEU A 9 9.56 6.47 4.56
CA LEU A 9 8.20 6.75 4.08
C LEU A 9 8.04 6.47 2.59
N LYS A 10 8.98 6.92 1.75
CA LYS A 10 8.95 6.66 0.30
C LYS A 10 8.96 5.16 0.02
N LYS A 11 9.81 4.40 0.70
CA LYS A 11 9.84 2.94 0.59
C LYS A 11 8.49 2.33 0.97
N LYS A 12 7.91 2.72 2.12
CA LYS A 12 6.63 2.16 2.57
C LYS A 12 5.43 2.56 1.70
N ILE A 13 5.47 3.71 1.04
CA ILE A 13 4.48 4.07 0.02
C ILE A 13 4.55 3.08 -1.15
N LEU A 14 5.75 2.77 -1.64
CA LEU A 14 5.94 1.82 -2.74
C LEU A 14 5.52 0.40 -2.33
N ASP A 15 5.92 -0.05 -1.14
CA ASP A 15 5.52 -1.35 -0.59
C ASP A 15 3.98 -1.47 -0.53
N ALA A 16 3.29 -0.44 0.00
CA ALA A 16 1.82 -0.46 0.09
C ALA A 16 1.16 -0.45 -1.29
N GLN A 17 1.71 0.30 -2.26
CA GLN A 17 1.22 0.30 -3.65
C GLN A 17 1.46 -1.04 -4.36
N GLU A 18 2.55 -1.73 -4.03
CA GLU A 18 2.80 -3.11 -4.49
C GLU A 18 1.74 -4.06 -3.95
N MET A 19 1.44 -4.00 -2.65
CA MET A 19 0.36 -4.80 -2.04
C MET A 19 -1.00 -4.56 -2.68
N VAL A 20 -1.36 -3.31 -3.02
CA VAL A 20 -2.59 -3.03 -3.78
C VAL A 20 -2.61 -3.85 -5.08
N ARG A 21 -1.55 -3.78 -5.88
CA ARG A 21 -1.47 -4.47 -7.17
C ARG A 21 -1.51 -5.99 -7.00
N ASP A 22 -0.80 -6.51 -6.02
CA ASP A 22 -0.73 -7.94 -5.76
C ASP A 22 -2.10 -8.48 -5.31
N TYR A 23 -2.74 -7.83 -4.33
CA TYR A 23 -4.06 -8.23 -3.89
C TYR A 23 -5.11 -8.12 -4.99
N GLU A 24 -5.11 -7.05 -5.78
CA GLU A 24 -6.01 -6.92 -6.95
C GLU A 24 -5.77 -8.01 -7.99
N MET A 25 -4.50 -8.39 -8.23
CA MET A 25 -4.14 -9.45 -9.16
C MET A 25 -4.60 -10.81 -8.63
N TYR A 26 -4.35 -11.13 -7.36
CA TYR A 26 -4.78 -12.40 -6.79
C TYR A 26 -6.30 -12.51 -6.66
N ALA A 27 -7.00 -11.42 -6.30
CA ALA A 27 -8.46 -11.39 -6.24
C ALA A 27 -9.15 -11.68 -7.59
N LYS A 28 -8.43 -11.49 -8.72
CA LYS A 28 -8.92 -11.82 -10.07
C LYS A 28 -8.62 -13.26 -10.48
N ASN A 29 -7.62 -13.89 -9.88
CA ASN A 29 -7.07 -15.19 -10.30
C ASN A 29 -7.42 -16.34 -9.35
N VAL A 30 -7.77 -16.06 -8.09
CA VAL A 30 -8.20 -17.08 -7.13
C VAL A 30 -9.64 -17.52 -7.42
N GLN A 31 -9.90 -18.82 -7.30
CA GLN A 31 -11.24 -19.40 -7.57
C GLN A 31 -12.18 -19.31 -6.36
N ASP A 32 -11.63 -19.31 -5.16
CA ASP A 32 -12.39 -19.23 -3.93
C ASP A 32 -12.93 -17.81 -3.73
N ALA A 33 -14.26 -17.67 -3.63
CA ALA A 33 -14.93 -16.38 -3.57
C ALA A 33 -14.65 -15.64 -2.26
N GLU A 34 -14.55 -16.35 -1.14
CA GLU A 34 -14.27 -15.74 0.17
C GLU A 34 -12.84 -15.19 0.20
N VAL A 35 -11.88 -15.95 -0.35
CA VAL A 35 -10.49 -15.48 -0.51
C VAL A 35 -10.40 -14.29 -1.46
N ALA A 36 -11.15 -14.31 -2.58
CA ALA A 36 -11.18 -13.20 -3.52
C ALA A 36 -11.70 -11.90 -2.87
N ASP A 37 -12.77 -11.99 -2.08
CA ASP A 37 -13.35 -10.84 -1.35
C ASP A 37 -12.42 -10.32 -0.25
N LEU A 38 -11.73 -11.22 0.46
CA LEU A 38 -10.71 -10.83 1.43
C LEU A 38 -9.56 -10.05 0.77
N PHE A 39 -9.07 -10.51 -0.38
CA PHE A 39 -8.02 -9.80 -1.12
C PHE A 39 -8.49 -8.44 -1.65
N ARG A 40 -9.73 -8.30 -2.10
CA ARG A 40 -10.29 -6.98 -2.47
C ARG A 40 -10.26 -6.02 -1.27
N SER A 41 -10.68 -6.50 -0.10
CA SER A 41 -10.64 -5.71 1.13
C SER A 41 -9.22 -5.27 1.49
N PHE A 42 -8.24 -6.17 1.40
CA PHE A 42 -6.83 -5.83 1.66
C PHE A 42 -6.21 -4.91 0.62
N ALA A 43 -6.64 -4.97 -0.65
CA ALA A 43 -6.24 -4.00 -1.66
C ALA A 43 -6.70 -2.58 -1.27
N GLU A 44 -7.95 -2.42 -0.82
CA GLU A 44 -8.48 -1.12 -0.37
C GLU A 44 -7.73 -0.61 0.86
N GLU A 45 -7.48 -1.46 1.85
CA GLU A 45 -6.72 -1.11 3.05
C GLU A 45 -5.28 -0.69 2.72
N SER A 46 -4.62 -1.40 1.82
CA SER A 46 -3.27 -1.05 1.34
C SER A 46 -3.27 0.29 0.61
N GLY A 47 -4.30 0.57 -0.18
CA GLY A 47 -4.49 1.87 -0.84
C GLY A 47 -4.65 3.00 0.17
N TYR A 48 -5.40 2.76 1.25
CA TYR A 48 -5.55 3.71 2.35
C TYR A 48 -4.23 3.97 3.09
N GLN A 49 -3.45 2.92 3.35
CA GLN A 49 -2.11 3.04 3.93
C GLN A 49 -1.20 3.90 3.05
N ALA A 50 -1.13 3.60 1.73
CA ALA A 50 -0.34 4.37 0.77
C ALA A 50 -0.72 5.86 0.78
N LYS A 51 -2.02 6.17 0.77
CA LYS A 51 -2.52 7.55 0.84
C LYS A 51 -2.09 8.27 2.11
N LYS A 52 -2.26 7.65 3.29
CA LYS A 52 -1.83 8.24 4.57
C LYS A 52 -0.34 8.51 4.63
N LEU A 53 0.47 7.58 4.11
CA LEU A 53 1.93 7.74 4.05
C LEU A 53 2.32 8.89 3.11
N GLN A 54 1.67 9.03 1.95
CA GLN A 54 1.87 10.15 1.03
C GLN A 54 1.48 11.49 1.67
N GLU A 55 0.38 11.56 2.41
CA GLU A 55 -0.03 12.76 3.13
C GLU A 55 1.00 13.15 4.20
N MET A 56 1.57 12.17 4.91
CA MET A 56 2.64 12.44 5.87
C MET A 56 3.92 12.96 5.20
N LEU A 57 4.34 12.33 4.10
CA LEU A 57 5.50 12.78 3.34
C LEU A 57 5.32 14.23 2.85
N LYS A 58 4.14 14.56 2.32
CA LYS A 58 3.79 15.94 1.92
C LYS A 58 3.87 16.93 3.08
N LYS A 59 3.48 16.53 4.30
CA LYS A 59 3.60 17.39 5.49
C LYS A 59 5.06 17.63 5.88
N LEU A 60 5.93 16.63 5.72
CA LEU A 60 7.37 16.75 5.99
C LEU A 60 8.14 17.53 4.91
N ASP A 61 7.62 17.63 3.69
CA ASP A 61 8.21 18.43 2.63
C ASP A 61 7.80 19.91 2.67
N ARG A 62 6.75 20.25 3.45
CA ARG A 62 6.30 21.63 3.69
C ARG A 62 6.93 22.27 4.94
N LYS A 63 7.67 21.49 5.72
CA LYS A 63 8.48 21.96 6.85
C LYS A 63 9.91 22.18 6.39
#